data_AF-A0A2N6PE29-F1
#
_entry.id   AF-A0A2N6PE29-F1
#
_cell.length_a   1.000
_cell.length_b   1.000
_cell.length_c   1.000
_cell.angle_alpha   90.00
_cell.angle_beta   90.00
_cell.angle_gamma   90.00
#
_symmetry.space_group_name_H-M   'P 1'
#
loop_
_entity.id
_entity.type
_entity.pdbx_description
1 polymer ?
#
loop_
_entity_poly.entity_id
_entity_poly.type
_entity_poly.pdbx_seq_one_letter_code
_entity_poly.pdbx_strand_id
1 'polypeptide(L)'
;MGSFVRKVKTGSGATAVQIVHKTGSRRDGIEHIGSAHTDADLHVLLATAHRRLAGDQPELDLGLDAPGPGRPEHGLVVESTQSIVLWQALERVYTYLGFDAVGDEHFKKLVLARIVEPTSKTEAIRVMEDLGISPPSLRTITRTLQRIQADGARGVVSQACFDYAAATGGLALVLYDVTTLYFEADDEDELRKVGM
;
A
#
# COMPACT_ATOMS: atom_id res chain seq x y z
N MET A 1 -24.09 14.18 2.08
CA MET A 1 -25.10 14.04 1.01
C MET A 1 -24.35 13.54 -0.22
N GLY A 2 -24.68 12.36 -0.73
CA GLY A 2 -24.01 11.73 -1.86
C GLY A 2 -24.97 11.58 -3.03
N SER A 3 -24.51 11.88 -4.23
CA SER A 3 -25.28 11.76 -5.46
C SER A 3 -24.55 10.80 -6.40
N PHE A 4 -25.24 9.84 -7.02
CA PHE A 4 -24.61 8.88 -7.94
C PHE A 4 -25.52 8.53 -9.12
N VAL A 5 -24.92 8.20 -10.26
CA VAL A 5 -25.67 7.75 -11.45
C VAL A 5 -25.99 6.27 -11.35
N ARG A 6 -27.21 5.90 -11.73
CA ARG A 6 -27.60 4.50 -11.94
C ARG A 6 -28.26 4.30 -13.29
N LYS A 7 -28.17 3.07 -13.78
CA LYS A 7 -28.86 2.58 -14.98
C LYS A 7 -30.00 1.65 -14.57
N VAL A 8 -31.19 1.82 -15.15
CA VAL A 8 -32.37 0.98 -14.85
C VAL A 8 -33.00 0.54 -16.15
N LYS A 9 -33.26 -0.76 -16.31
CA LYS A 9 -34.04 -1.26 -17.46
C LYS A 9 -35.51 -0.91 -17.28
N THR A 10 -36.11 -0.27 -18.29
CA THR A 10 -37.52 0.09 -18.29
C THR A 10 -38.36 -1.06 -18.88
N GLY A 11 -39.66 -1.08 -18.58
CA GLY A 11 -40.58 -2.06 -19.17
C GLY A 11 -40.72 -1.99 -20.70
N SER A 12 -40.25 -0.90 -21.32
CA SER A 12 -40.20 -0.72 -22.78
C SER A 12 -38.89 -1.21 -23.42
N GLY A 13 -37.99 -1.84 -22.65
CA GLY A 13 -36.70 -2.33 -23.14
C GLY A 13 -35.58 -1.28 -23.24
N ALA A 14 -35.88 -0.01 -22.96
CA ALA A 14 -34.86 1.04 -22.85
C ALA A 14 -34.06 0.95 -21.55
N THR A 15 -32.91 1.63 -21.54
CA THR A 15 -32.08 1.84 -20.36
C THR A 15 -32.24 3.30 -19.90
N ALA A 16 -32.92 3.49 -18.78
CA ALA A 16 -33.05 4.79 -18.11
C ALA A 16 -31.77 5.14 -17.34
N VAL A 17 -31.31 6.38 -17.50
CA VAL A 17 -30.22 6.97 -16.70
C VAL A 17 -30.83 7.91 -15.67
N GLN A 18 -30.43 7.75 -14.41
CA GLN A 18 -30.97 8.51 -13.28
C GLN A 18 -29.86 8.91 -12.33
N ILE A 19 -29.97 10.10 -11.73
CA ILE A 19 -29.12 10.55 -10.62
C ILE A 19 -29.91 10.34 -9.33
N VAL A 20 -29.35 9.59 -8.38
CA VAL A 20 -29.96 9.35 -7.07
C VAL A 20 -29.23 10.16 -6.02
N HIS A 21 -29.98 10.94 -5.24
CA HIS A 21 -29.48 11.69 -4.09
C HIS A 21 -29.74 10.90 -2.79
N LYS A 22 -28.76 10.86 -1.91
CA LYS A 22 -28.80 10.08 -0.66
C LYS A 22 -28.18 10.86 0.51
N THR A 23 -28.80 10.83 1.68
CA THR A 23 -28.22 11.29 2.94
C THR A 23 -28.14 10.11 3.90
N GLY A 24 -26.92 9.67 4.20
CA GLY A 24 -26.68 8.47 5.01
C GLY A 24 -27.18 7.20 4.32
N SER A 25 -28.13 6.50 4.95
CA SER A 25 -28.78 5.30 4.40
C SER A 25 -30.06 5.59 3.60
N ARG A 26 -30.63 6.80 3.71
CA ARG A 26 -31.91 7.18 3.10
C ARG A 26 -31.72 7.81 1.72
N ARG A 27 -32.50 7.34 0.73
CA ARG A 27 -32.56 7.95 -0.61
C ARG A 27 -33.53 9.12 -0.57
N ASP A 28 -33.06 10.32 -0.90
CA ASP A 28 -33.80 11.57 -0.72
C ASP A 28 -34.43 12.09 -2.01
N GLY A 29 -33.95 11.64 -3.18
CA GLY A 29 -34.51 12.04 -4.46
C GLY A 29 -33.90 11.29 -5.64
N ILE A 30 -34.62 11.29 -6.77
CA ILE A 30 -34.18 10.67 -8.02
C ILE A 30 -34.49 11.64 -9.16
N GLU A 31 -33.45 12.13 -9.81
CA GLU A 31 -33.54 12.92 -11.03
C GLU A 31 -33.45 11.98 -12.24
N HIS A 32 -34.39 12.09 -13.17
CA HIS A 32 -34.39 11.31 -14.40
C HIS A 32 -33.75 12.11 -15.54
N ILE A 33 -32.69 11.56 -16.14
CA ILE A 33 -31.94 12.22 -17.21
C ILE A 33 -32.52 11.86 -18.59
N GLY A 34 -32.95 10.60 -18.76
CA GLY A 34 -33.58 10.11 -19.99
C GLY A 34 -33.52 8.60 -20.11
N SER A 35 -34.06 8.06 -21.21
CA SER A 35 -34.05 6.63 -21.53
C SER A 35 -33.47 6.39 -22.92
N ALA A 36 -32.51 5.47 -23.02
CA ALA A 36 -31.82 5.14 -24.27
C ALA A 36 -32.22 3.75 -24.78
N HIS A 37 -32.46 3.66 -26.10
CA HIS A 37 -32.71 2.40 -26.81
C HIS A 37 -31.47 1.88 -27.55
N THR A 38 -30.43 2.70 -27.67
CA THR A 38 -29.15 2.35 -28.30
C THR A 38 -27.99 2.63 -27.34
N ASP A 39 -26.84 1.97 -27.57
CA ASP A 39 -25.65 2.20 -26.74
C ASP A 39 -25.06 3.60 -26.93
N ALA A 40 -25.16 4.16 -28.15
CA ALA A 40 -24.72 5.52 -28.45
C ALA A 40 -25.51 6.55 -27.63
N ASP A 41 -26.84 6.43 -27.61
CA ASP A 41 -27.70 7.32 -26.82
C ASP A 41 -27.44 7.15 -25.31
N LEU A 42 -27.16 5.92 -24.86
CA LEU A 42 -26.83 5.65 -23.46
C LEU A 42 -25.53 6.34 -23.05
N HIS A 43 -24.51 6.34 -23.91
CA HIS A 43 -23.26 7.05 -23.66
C HIS A 43 -23.47 8.56 -23.50
N VAL A 44 -24.30 9.17 -24.34
CA VAL A 44 -24.63 10.60 -24.26
C VAL A 44 -25.37 10.93 -22.95
N LEU A 45 -26.33 10.09 -22.56
CA LEU A 45 -27.08 10.28 -21.31
C LEU A 45 -26.19 10.14 -20.06
N LEU A 46 -25.22 9.21 -20.08
CA LEU A 46 -24.27 9.04 -18.97
C LEU A 46 -23.30 10.21 -18.86
N ALA A 47 -22.77 10.70 -19.98
CA ALA A 47 -21.93 11.89 -20.01
C ALA A 47 -22.68 13.12 -19.47
N THR A 48 -23.95 13.27 -19.86
CA THR A 48 -24.83 14.34 -19.36
C THR A 48 -25.08 14.22 -17.85
N ALA A 49 -25.33 13.00 -17.36
CA ALA A 49 -25.55 12.75 -15.94
C ALA A 49 -24.29 13.03 -15.09
N HIS A 50 -23.11 12.65 -15.57
CA HIS A 50 -21.84 12.96 -14.91
C HIS A 50 -21.55 14.45 -14.89
N ARG A 51 -21.82 15.17 -15.98
CA ARG A 51 -21.66 16.63 -16.03
C ARG A 51 -22.57 17.33 -15.01
N ARG A 52 -23.82 16.87 -14.87
CA ARG A 52 -24.73 17.40 -13.83
C ARG A 52 -24.28 17.07 -12.42
N LEU A 53 -23.68 15.91 -12.19
CA LEU A 53 -23.12 15.54 -10.88
C LEU A 53 -21.88 16.39 -10.50
N ALA A 54 -21.06 16.76 -11.48
CA ALA A 54 -19.88 17.59 -11.26
C ALA A 54 -20.23 19.06 -10.93
N GLY A 55 -21.45 19.52 -11.26
CA GLY A 55 -21.91 20.87 -10.97
C GLY A 55 -21.10 21.95 -11.74
N ASP A 56 -20.90 23.11 -11.11
CA ASP A 56 -20.09 24.23 -11.64
C ASP A 56 -18.58 24.00 -11.46
N GLN A 57 -18.14 22.81 -11.07
CA GLN A 57 -16.72 22.51 -10.99
C GLN A 57 -16.18 22.38 -12.42
N PRO A 58 -15.29 23.29 -12.87
CA PRO A 58 -14.72 23.16 -14.20
C PRO A 58 -13.94 21.85 -14.26
N GLU A 59 -14.21 21.07 -15.30
CA GLU A 59 -13.41 19.91 -15.64
C GLU A 59 -11.98 20.40 -15.88
N LEU A 60 -11.02 19.85 -15.13
CA LEU A 60 -9.61 20.11 -15.38
C LEU A 60 -9.26 19.37 -16.67
N ASP A 61 -9.35 20.07 -17.79
CA ASP A 61 -8.91 19.55 -19.09
C ASP A 61 -7.39 19.36 -19.05
N LEU A 62 -6.99 18.11 -18.82
CA LEU A 62 -5.60 17.67 -18.81
C LEU A 62 -5.06 17.51 -20.25
N GLY A 63 -5.82 17.88 -21.28
CA GLY A 63 -5.45 17.70 -22.69
C GLY A 63 -5.40 16.22 -23.11
N LEU A 64 -6.02 15.34 -22.33
CA LEU A 64 -5.97 13.89 -22.52
C LEU A 64 -6.93 13.39 -23.61
N ASP A 65 -7.78 14.25 -24.18
CA ASP A 65 -8.73 13.87 -25.22
C ASP A 65 -8.20 14.13 -26.64
N ALA A 66 -7.06 14.82 -26.77
CA ALA A 66 -6.37 14.93 -28.05
C ALA A 66 -5.56 13.64 -28.33
N PRO A 67 -5.79 12.94 -29.46
CA PRO A 67 -4.90 11.87 -29.90
C PRO A 67 -3.58 12.49 -30.35
N GLY A 68 -2.68 12.75 -29.40
CA GLY A 68 -1.28 13.05 -29.70
C GLY A 68 -0.59 11.83 -30.31
N PRO A 69 0.38 12.02 -31.23
CA PRO A 69 1.12 10.91 -31.80
C PRO A 69 1.88 10.19 -30.68
N GLY A 70 1.57 8.91 -30.45
CA GLY A 70 2.22 8.07 -29.44
C GLY A 70 1.34 7.62 -28.27
N ARG A 71 0.04 7.93 -28.25
CA ARG A 71 -0.87 7.34 -27.26
C ARG A 71 -1.05 5.84 -27.56
N PRO A 72 -0.68 4.92 -26.65
CA PRO A 72 -1.03 3.52 -26.83
C PRO A 72 -2.56 3.41 -26.87
N GLU A 73 -3.09 2.64 -27.82
CA GLU A 73 -4.53 2.40 -28.02
C GLU A 73 -5.17 1.68 -26.81
N HIS A 74 -4.36 1.29 -25.83
CA HIS A 74 -4.76 0.56 -24.63
C HIS A 74 -4.52 1.49 -23.45
N GLY A 75 -5.50 1.56 -22.53
CA GLY A 75 -5.53 2.50 -21.41
C GLY A 75 -4.25 2.52 -20.57
N LEU A 76 -4.08 3.58 -19.76
CA LEU A 76 -2.95 3.73 -18.85
C LEU A 76 -2.77 2.46 -17.99
N VAL A 77 -1.61 1.81 -18.13
CA VAL A 77 -1.24 0.64 -17.32
C VAL A 77 -0.33 1.12 -16.20
N VAL A 78 -0.65 0.73 -14.97
CA VAL A 78 0.26 0.94 -13.84
C VAL A 78 1.46 0.01 -14.03
N GLU A 79 2.63 0.56 -14.37
CA GLU A 79 3.86 -0.23 -14.56
C GLU A 79 4.42 -0.76 -13.24
N SER A 80 4.28 0.00 -12.14
CA SER A 80 4.72 -0.42 -10.81
C SER A 80 4.00 0.35 -9.70
N THR A 81 3.99 -0.21 -8.50
CA THR A 81 3.53 0.45 -7.27
C THR A 81 4.66 0.37 -6.25
N GLN A 82 4.82 1.42 -5.42
CA GLN A 82 5.86 1.46 -4.40
C GLN A 82 5.30 1.91 -3.06
N SER A 83 5.70 1.24 -1.99
CA SER A 83 5.33 1.56 -0.60
C SER A 83 6.33 2.56 0.01
N ILE A 84 6.49 3.72 -0.64
CA ILE A 84 7.54 4.71 -0.34
C ILE A 84 7.48 5.20 1.11
N VAL A 85 6.28 5.52 1.62
CA VAL A 85 6.12 6.09 2.96
C VAL A 85 6.56 5.11 4.04
N LEU A 86 6.16 3.84 3.91
CA LEU A 86 6.56 2.77 4.84
C LEU A 86 8.07 2.58 4.83
N TRP A 87 8.65 2.43 3.63
CA TRP A 87 10.08 2.20 3.49
C TRP A 87 10.91 3.37 4.07
N GLN A 88 10.55 4.62 3.73
CA GLN A 88 11.24 5.80 4.24
C GLN A 88 11.06 5.97 5.76
N ALA A 89 9.91 5.61 6.32
CA ALA A 89 9.72 5.65 7.77
C ALA A 89 10.67 4.68 8.48
N LEU A 90 10.81 3.45 7.94
CA LEU A 90 11.72 2.45 8.46
C LEU A 90 13.19 2.85 8.30
N GLU A 91 13.57 3.43 7.17
CA GLU A 91 14.92 3.99 6.96
C GLU A 91 15.23 5.10 7.97
N ARG A 92 14.28 6.03 8.20
CA ARG A 92 14.47 7.09 9.20
C ARG A 92 14.66 6.53 10.60
N VAL A 93 13.91 5.50 10.99
CA VAL A 93 14.08 4.85 12.29
C VAL A 93 15.45 4.16 12.36
N TYR A 94 15.87 3.47 11.29
CA TYR A 94 17.17 2.83 11.21
C TYR A 94 18.32 3.84 11.42
N THR A 95 18.25 4.98 10.75
CA THR A 95 19.21 6.08 10.91
C THR A 95 19.13 6.72 12.28
N TYR A 96 17.92 6.98 12.78
CA TYR A 96 17.70 7.60 14.09
C TYR A 96 18.24 6.76 15.24
N LEU A 97 18.18 5.43 15.12
CA LEU A 97 18.78 4.49 16.07
C LEU A 97 20.30 4.33 15.89
N GLY A 98 20.91 4.98 14.91
CA GLY A 98 22.35 4.92 14.65
C GLY A 98 22.82 3.64 13.94
N PHE A 99 21.91 2.83 13.38
CA PHE A 99 22.28 1.56 12.76
C PHE A 99 23.04 1.71 11.44
N ASP A 100 23.07 2.91 10.85
CA ASP A 100 23.93 3.22 9.70
C ASP A 100 25.42 2.97 9.98
N ALA A 101 25.83 2.90 11.25
CA ALA A 101 27.18 2.50 11.65
C ALA A 101 27.60 1.10 11.15
N VAL A 102 26.65 0.22 10.78
CA VAL A 102 26.95 -1.06 10.14
C VAL A 102 27.48 -0.89 8.71
N GLY A 103 27.10 0.19 8.02
CA GLY A 103 27.66 0.56 6.73
C GLY A 103 27.34 -0.38 5.55
N ASP A 104 26.29 -1.20 5.65
CA ASP A 104 25.92 -2.16 4.61
C ASP A 104 24.46 -1.99 4.16
N GLU A 105 24.28 -1.47 2.95
CA GLU A 105 22.97 -1.20 2.34
C GLU A 105 22.12 -2.46 2.14
N HIS A 106 22.74 -3.60 1.80
CA HIS A 106 21.99 -4.85 1.63
C HIS A 106 21.53 -5.40 2.97
N PHE A 107 22.35 -5.25 4.02
CA PHE A 107 21.95 -5.58 5.38
C PHE A 107 20.78 -4.71 5.84
N LYS A 108 20.86 -3.38 5.65
CA LYS A 108 19.74 -2.47 5.95
C LYS A 108 18.45 -2.92 5.26
N LYS A 109 18.49 -3.13 3.94
CA LYS A 109 17.33 -3.64 3.18
C LYS A 109 16.75 -4.94 3.75
N LEU A 110 17.61 -5.89 4.11
CA LEU A 110 17.18 -7.16 4.72
C LEU A 110 16.53 -6.96 6.08
N VAL A 111 17.08 -6.08 6.93
CA VAL A 111 16.48 -5.76 8.23
C VAL A 111 15.10 -5.15 8.04
N LEU A 112 14.97 -4.14 7.17
CA LEU A 112 13.69 -3.46 6.94
C LEU A 112 12.64 -4.41 6.36
N ALA A 113 13.00 -5.23 5.36
CA ALA A 113 12.10 -6.24 4.80
C ALA A 113 11.61 -7.22 5.87
N ARG A 114 12.49 -7.64 6.78
CA ARG A 114 12.12 -8.59 7.85
C ARG A 114 11.32 -7.97 8.99
N ILE A 115 11.37 -6.64 9.15
CA ILE A 115 10.46 -5.90 10.05
C ILE A 115 9.06 -5.84 9.44
N VAL A 116 8.96 -5.62 8.12
CA VAL A 116 7.67 -5.60 7.41
C VAL A 116 7.01 -6.98 7.45
N GLU A 117 7.78 -8.03 7.16
CA GLU A 117 7.29 -9.41 7.25
C GLU A 117 8.42 -10.33 7.76
N PRO A 118 8.25 -10.99 8.92
CA PRO A 118 9.30 -11.78 9.56
C PRO A 118 9.52 -13.15 8.90
N THR A 119 9.85 -13.15 7.61
CA THR A 119 10.01 -14.34 6.78
C THR A 119 11.47 -14.81 6.68
N SER A 120 11.71 -15.83 5.85
CA SER A 120 13.05 -16.31 5.56
C SER A 120 13.87 -15.28 4.76
N LYS A 121 15.20 -15.38 4.79
CA LYS A 121 16.09 -14.56 3.94
C LYS A 121 15.83 -14.68 2.43
N THR A 122 15.20 -15.78 2.00
CA THR A 122 14.81 -15.99 0.60
C THR A 122 13.51 -15.25 0.30
N GLU A 123 12.52 -15.40 1.19
CA GLU A 123 11.22 -14.72 1.07
C GLU A 123 11.32 -13.20 1.22
N ALA A 124 12.34 -12.69 1.90
CA ALA A 124 12.61 -11.25 1.97
C ALA A 124 12.79 -10.59 0.59
N ILE A 125 13.16 -11.35 -0.45
CA ILE A 125 13.22 -10.86 -1.85
C ILE A 125 11.83 -10.45 -2.32
N ARG A 126 10.84 -11.34 -2.15
CA ARG A 126 9.44 -11.07 -2.49
C ARG A 126 8.92 -9.85 -1.73
N VAL A 127 9.20 -9.76 -0.43
CA VAL A 127 8.78 -8.62 0.40
C VAL A 127 9.32 -7.30 -0.16
N MET A 128 10.58 -7.26 -0.58
CA MET A 128 11.15 -6.05 -1.20
C MET A 128 10.46 -5.73 -2.53
N GLU A 129 10.20 -6.72 -3.38
CA GLU A 129 9.51 -6.54 -4.66
C GLU A 129 8.07 -6.01 -4.48
N ASP A 130 7.32 -6.56 -3.53
CA ASP A 130 5.96 -6.12 -3.18
C ASP A 130 5.94 -4.67 -2.67
N LEU A 131 7.02 -4.24 -1.99
CA LEU A 131 7.22 -2.85 -1.57
C LEU A 131 7.71 -1.94 -2.70
N GLY A 132 8.06 -2.49 -3.87
CA GLY A 132 8.61 -1.78 -5.01
C GLY A 132 10.09 -1.41 -4.85
N ILE A 133 10.81 -2.14 -3.98
CA ILE A 133 12.25 -1.98 -3.71
C ILE A 133 13.03 -3.03 -4.48
N SER A 134 14.07 -2.63 -5.20
CA SER A 134 14.95 -3.58 -5.92
C SER A 134 15.73 -4.46 -4.92
N PRO A 135 15.50 -5.79 -4.92
CA PRO A 135 16.14 -6.71 -4.00
C PRO A 135 17.55 -7.11 -4.47
N PRO A 136 18.48 -7.40 -3.54
CA PRO A 136 19.72 -8.09 -3.89
C PRO A 136 19.45 -9.56 -4.25
N SER A 137 20.32 -10.15 -5.08
CA SER A 137 20.27 -11.59 -5.36
C SER A 137 20.48 -12.42 -4.08
N LEU A 138 19.95 -13.64 -4.03
CA LEU A 138 20.16 -14.56 -2.89
C LEU A 138 21.64 -14.81 -2.58
N ARG A 139 22.50 -14.82 -3.62
CA ARG A 139 23.95 -14.94 -3.47
C ARG A 139 24.56 -13.74 -2.77
N THR A 140 24.10 -12.53 -3.13
CA THR A 140 24.49 -11.28 -2.47
C THR A 140 24.02 -11.26 -1.02
N ILE A 141 22.78 -11.68 -0.74
CA ILE A 141 22.25 -11.82 0.62
C ILE A 141 23.15 -12.73 1.46
N THR A 142 23.46 -13.92 0.94
CA THR A 142 24.28 -14.91 1.66
C THR A 142 25.68 -14.37 1.98
N ARG A 143 26.34 -13.73 1.00
CA ARG A 143 27.64 -13.08 1.22
C ARG A 143 27.56 -11.93 2.22
N THR A 144 26.50 -11.13 2.16
CA THR A 144 26.28 -10.00 3.07
C THR A 144 26.17 -10.52 4.49
N LEU A 145 25.37 -11.56 4.73
CA LEU A 145 25.19 -12.18 6.06
C LEU A 145 26.50 -12.75 6.61
N GLN A 146 27.31 -13.40 5.76
CA GLN A 146 28.64 -13.90 6.16
C GLN A 146 29.58 -12.76 6.55
N ARG A 147 29.59 -11.67 5.76
CA ARG A 147 30.44 -10.50 6.01
C ARG A 147 30.05 -9.80 7.32
N ILE A 148 28.79 -9.42 7.49
CA ILE A 148 28.35 -8.71 8.71
C ILE A 148 28.58 -9.52 9.99
N GLN A 149 28.54 -10.86 9.88
CA GLN A 149 28.84 -11.74 11.01
C GLN A 149 30.34 -11.68 11.34
N ALA A 150 31.21 -11.76 10.32
CA ALA A 150 32.65 -11.66 10.49
C ALA A 150 33.07 -10.27 11.01
N ASP A 151 32.42 -9.22 10.53
CA ASP A 151 32.70 -7.82 10.88
C ASP A 151 32.10 -7.42 12.25
N GLY A 152 31.40 -8.34 12.93
CA GLY A 152 30.87 -8.08 14.27
C GLY A 152 29.71 -7.08 14.30
N ALA A 153 28.90 -6.99 13.23
CA ALA A 153 27.79 -6.06 13.13
C ALA A 153 26.80 -6.15 14.31
N ARG A 154 26.66 -7.32 14.94
CA ARG A 154 25.90 -7.48 16.18
C ARG A 154 26.38 -6.54 17.28
N GLY A 155 27.69 -6.42 17.47
CA GLY A 155 28.27 -5.53 18.47
C GLY A 155 27.97 -4.06 18.17
N VAL A 156 28.07 -3.68 16.90
CA VAL A 156 27.73 -2.32 16.42
C VAL A 156 26.27 -2.00 16.71
N VAL A 157 25.33 -2.88 16.33
CA VAL A 157 23.90 -2.69 16.59
C VAL A 157 23.60 -2.67 18.08
N SER A 158 24.17 -3.58 18.88
CA SER A 158 24.00 -3.60 20.33
C SER A 158 24.48 -2.30 20.99
N GLN A 159 25.62 -1.77 20.55
CA GLN A 159 26.16 -0.52 21.08
C GLN A 159 25.25 0.66 20.72
N ALA A 160 24.79 0.74 19.48
CA ALA A 160 23.86 1.79 19.04
C ALA A 160 22.54 1.77 19.84
N CYS A 161 21.99 0.57 20.09
CA CYS A 161 20.82 0.40 20.96
C CYS A 161 21.09 0.87 22.40
N PHE A 162 22.26 0.55 22.95
CA PHE A 162 22.65 0.96 24.30
C PHE A 162 22.79 2.49 24.40
N ASP A 163 23.48 3.11 23.44
CA ASP A 163 23.69 4.56 23.40
C ASP A 163 22.35 5.30 23.30
N TYR A 164 21.44 4.81 22.46
CA TYR A 164 20.09 5.33 22.34
C TYR A 164 19.31 5.25 23.67
N ALA A 165 19.29 4.07 24.30
CA ALA A 165 18.55 3.85 25.54
C ALA A 165 19.13 4.65 26.73
N ALA A 166 20.46 4.77 26.79
CA ALA A 166 21.17 5.56 27.79
C ALA A 166 20.83 7.07 27.66
N ALA A 167 20.68 7.57 26.43
CA ALA A 167 20.32 8.97 26.17
C ALA A 167 18.84 9.29 26.41
N THR A 168 17.93 8.30 26.28
CA THR A 168 16.47 8.51 26.35
C THR A 168 15.82 8.09 27.67
N GLY A 169 16.57 7.52 28.61
CA GLY A 169 16.18 7.46 30.02
C GLY A 169 15.67 6.11 30.54
N GLY A 170 15.91 5.00 29.83
CA GLY A 170 15.62 3.68 30.41
C GLY A 170 15.99 2.48 29.53
N LEU A 171 16.67 1.52 30.14
CA LEU A 171 16.82 0.15 29.61
C LEU A 171 15.70 -0.72 30.17
N ALA A 172 14.91 -1.33 29.29
CA ALA A 172 13.97 -2.38 29.64
C ALA A 172 14.54 -3.74 29.23
N LEU A 173 14.51 -4.72 30.12
CA LEU A 173 14.86 -6.10 29.79
C LEU A 173 13.65 -6.76 29.14
N VAL A 174 13.77 -7.10 27.85
CA VAL A 174 12.78 -7.90 27.13
C VAL A 174 13.36 -9.29 26.94
N LEU A 175 12.83 -10.27 27.67
CA LEU A 175 13.14 -11.68 27.45
C LEU A 175 12.17 -12.21 26.41
N TYR A 176 12.70 -12.68 25.28
CA TYR A 176 11.92 -13.35 24.24
C TYR A 176 12.69 -14.55 23.72
N ASP A 177 12.01 -15.68 23.51
CA ASP A 177 12.60 -16.85 22.90
C ASP A 177 12.68 -16.63 21.37
N VAL A 178 13.88 -16.75 20.83
CA VAL A 178 14.21 -16.50 19.42
C VAL A 178 13.83 -17.70 18.53
N THR A 179 13.46 -18.85 19.11
CA THR A 179 13.25 -20.07 18.32
C THR A 179 11.84 -20.24 17.78
N THR A 180 10.83 -19.61 18.37
CA THR A 180 9.45 -19.59 17.87
C THR A 180 8.78 -18.30 18.34
N LEU A 181 8.12 -17.55 17.45
CA LEU A 181 7.20 -16.46 17.83
C LEU A 181 5.98 -17.07 18.54
N TYR A 182 6.18 -17.50 19.78
CA TYR A 182 5.12 -17.89 20.68
C TYR A 182 4.73 -16.65 21.48
N PHE A 183 3.52 -16.15 21.25
CA PHE A 183 2.93 -15.23 22.20
C PHE A 183 2.39 -16.10 23.34
N GLU A 184 2.97 -16.01 24.54
CA GLU A 184 2.29 -16.49 25.74
C GLU A 184 1.01 -15.66 25.89
N ALA A 185 -0.11 -16.26 25.49
CA ALA A 185 -1.44 -15.79 25.79
C ALA A 185 -2.05 -16.82 26.75
N ASP A 186 -2.67 -16.36 27.83
CA ASP A 186 -3.38 -17.27 28.74
C ASP A 186 -4.61 -17.90 28.06
N ASP A 187 -5.18 -17.19 27.07
CA ASP A 187 -6.35 -17.60 26.29
C ASP A 187 -6.10 -17.43 24.78
N GLU A 188 -6.60 -18.38 23.99
CA GLU A 188 -6.59 -18.30 22.52
C GLU A 188 -7.55 -17.22 22.00
N ASP A 189 -7.17 -16.52 20.93
CA ASP A 189 -8.06 -15.64 20.17
C ASP A 189 -7.92 -15.84 18.65
N GLU A 190 -8.67 -15.06 17.86
CA GLU A 190 -8.70 -15.17 16.39
C GLU A 190 -7.32 -15.03 15.72
N LEU A 191 -6.35 -14.41 16.41
CA LEU A 191 -5.03 -14.10 15.89
C LEU A 191 -3.90 -14.82 16.65
N ARG A 192 -4.16 -15.41 17.82
CA ARG A 192 -3.17 -16.02 18.73
C ARG A 192 -3.62 -17.39 19.21
N LYS A 193 -2.72 -18.37 19.18
CA LYS A 193 -2.94 -19.73 19.73
C LYS A 193 -2.06 -19.96 20.94
N VAL A 194 -2.40 -20.90 21.82
CA VAL A 194 -1.61 -21.26 23.02
C VAL A 194 -0.65 -22.42 22.73
N GLY A 195 0.55 -22.31 23.29
CA GLY A 195 1.71 -23.11 22.91
C GLY A 195 1.74 -24.40 23.66
N MET A 196 2.32 -25.41 23.02
CA MET A 196 2.50 -26.73 23.61
C MET A 196 3.63 -26.71 24.63
#